data_AF-A0A961G6S1-F1
#
_entry.id   AF-A0A961G6S1-F1
#
_cell.length_a   1.000
_cell.length_b   1.000
_cell.length_c   1.000
_cell.angle_alpha   90.00
_cell.angle_beta   90.00
_cell.angle_gamma   90.00
#
_symmetry.space_group_name_H-M   'P 1'
#
loop_
_entity.id
_entity.type
_entity.pdbx_description
1 polymer ?
#
loop_
_entity_poly.entity_id
_entity_poly.type
_entity_poly.pdbx_seq_one_letter_code
_entity_poly.pdbx_strand_id
1 'polypeptide(L)'
;MKMTLEGFDAGASVPLLVELIQNACVNTGDVASGDEIRSVRTLQRFIGIEGTVIEPAPRRASVVFRVQGTVPGAPTVLLIPHLDVVPADPSAWRFDPFGGVRADGFVWGRGAVDMLN
;
A
#
# COMPACT_ATOMS: atom_id res chain seq x y z
N MET A 1 -7.70 23.13 13.30
CA MET A 1 -7.03 21.82 13.43
C MET A 1 -5.78 21.86 12.55
N LYS A 2 -4.59 22.00 13.15
CA LYS A 2 -3.32 22.08 12.41
C LYS A 2 -2.55 20.80 12.74
N MET A 3 -2.71 19.77 11.91
CA MET A 3 -1.80 18.62 11.93
C MET A 3 -0.52 19.10 11.25
N THR A 4 0.53 19.36 12.02
CA THR A 4 1.87 19.52 11.45
C THR A 4 2.45 18.12 11.29
N LEU A 5 2.37 17.60 10.06
CA LEU A 5 3.10 16.42 9.63
C LEU A 5 4.56 16.83 9.39
N GLU A 6 5.31 17.15 10.44
CA GLU A 6 6.75 17.34 10.31
C GLU A 6 7.36 16.00 9.83
N GLY A 7 7.84 15.97 8.59
CA GLY A 7 8.43 14.79 7.95
C GLY A 7 7.59 14.10 6.87
N PHE A 8 6.33 14.52 6.62
CA PHE A 8 5.56 13.98 5.49
C PHE A 8 5.89 14.76 4.21
N ASP A 9 6.76 14.19 3.38
CA ASP A 9 6.99 14.68 2.03
C ASP A 9 5.86 14.20 1.12
N ALA A 10 4.96 15.11 0.74
CA ALA A 10 3.93 14.81 -0.25
C ALA A 10 4.51 14.37 -1.60
N GLY A 11 5.78 14.67 -1.88
CA GLY A 11 6.54 14.15 -3.03
C GLY A 11 6.92 12.67 -2.90
N ALA A 12 6.91 12.10 -1.69
CA ALA A 12 7.27 10.69 -1.43
C ALA A 12 6.11 9.71 -1.65
N SER A 13 4.86 10.19 -1.77
CA SER A 13 3.69 9.34 -2.01
C SER A 13 3.73 8.67 -3.39
N VAL A 14 4.16 9.38 -4.43
CA VAL A 14 4.24 8.82 -5.79
C VAL A 14 5.32 7.72 -5.88
N PRO A 15 6.55 7.89 -5.34
CA PRO A 15 7.50 6.78 -5.19
C PRO A 15 6.94 5.58 -4.42
N LEU A 16 6.27 5.81 -3.30
CA LEU A 16 5.65 4.74 -2.52
C LEU A 16 4.61 3.98 -3.36
N LEU A 17 3.70 4.68 -4.03
CA LEU A 17 2.67 4.06 -4.87
C LEU A 17 3.30 3.21 -5.98
N VAL A 18 4.35 3.70 -6.62
CA VAL A 18 5.07 2.94 -7.66
C VAL A 18 5.68 1.66 -7.08
N GLU A 19 6.32 1.73 -5.91
CA GLU A 19 6.89 0.54 -5.26
C GLU A 19 5.81 -0.47 -4.84
N LEU A 20 4.66 0.01 -4.33
CA LEU A 20 3.53 -0.85 -3.98
C LEU A 20 2.93 -1.55 -5.21
N ILE A 21 2.83 -0.87 -6.36
CA ILE A 21 2.41 -1.48 -7.63
C ILE A 21 3.41 -2.55 -8.07
N GLN A 22 4.71 -2.24 -7.97
CA GLN A 22 5.81 -3.14 -8.36
C GLN A 22 5.92 -4.38 -7.47
N ASN A 23 5.43 -4.31 -6.24
CA ASN A 23 5.31 -5.49 -5.39
C ASN A 23 4.34 -6.52 -5.97
N ALA A 24 3.47 -6.16 -6.92
CA ALA A 24 2.61 -7.09 -7.64
C ALA A 24 1.92 -8.09 -6.71
N CYS A 25 1.28 -7.60 -5.65
CA CYS A 25 0.62 -8.43 -4.65
C CYS A 25 -0.69 -9.02 -5.21
N VAL A 26 -0.59 -9.90 -6.20
CA VAL A 26 -1.72 -10.40 -6.99
C VAL A 26 -2.45 -11.51 -6.25
N ASN A 27 -3.68 -11.24 -5.86
CA ASN A 27 -4.57 -12.22 -5.25
C ASN A 27 -5.47 -12.85 -6.33
N THR A 28 -5.34 -14.16 -6.51
CA THR A 28 -6.11 -14.94 -7.49
C THR A 28 -7.37 -15.57 -6.89
N GLY A 29 -7.63 -15.33 -5.61
CA GLY A 29 -8.63 -16.03 -4.79
C GLY A 29 -8.06 -17.25 -4.06
N ASP A 30 -6.86 -17.69 -4.41
CA ASP A 30 -6.16 -18.78 -3.70
C ASP A 30 -5.44 -18.26 -2.44
N VAL A 31 -5.51 -19.03 -1.35
CA VAL A 31 -4.91 -18.65 -0.05
C VAL A 31 -3.39 -18.46 -0.13
N ALA A 32 -2.71 -19.15 -1.03
CA ALA A 32 -1.27 -19.08 -1.25
C ALA A 32 -0.84 -17.95 -2.20
N SER A 33 -1.79 -17.24 -2.83
CA SER A 33 -1.52 -16.06 -3.68
C SER A 33 -1.42 -14.76 -2.86
N GLY A 34 -1.45 -13.58 -3.46
CA GLY A 34 -1.44 -12.30 -2.74
C GLY A 34 -0.05 -11.78 -2.40
N ASP A 35 0.78 -12.52 -1.66
CA ASP A 35 2.13 -12.09 -1.29
C ASP A 35 2.20 -10.69 -0.61
N GLU A 36 1.16 -10.30 0.13
CA GLU A 36 0.99 -8.98 0.73
C GLU A 36 2.13 -8.62 1.70
N ILE A 37 2.89 -9.61 2.18
CA ILE A 37 4.11 -9.41 2.97
C ILE A 37 5.14 -8.48 2.28
N ARG A 38 5.17 -8.42 0.94
CA ARG A 38 6.03 -7.49 0.18
C ARG A 38 5.62 -6.03 0.42
N SER A 39 4.33 -5.75 0.33
CA SER A 39 3.77 -4.42 0.60
C SER A 39 3.81 -4.06 2.09
N VAL A 40 3.61 -5.02 2.99
CA VAL A 40 3.81 -4.82 4.44
C VAL A 40 5.22 -4.33 4.74
N ARG A 41 6.25 -4.99 4.20
CA ARG A 41 7.66 -4.58 4.40
C ARG A 41 7.94 -3.19 3.84
N THR A 42 7.32 -2.86 2.70
CA THR A 42 7.43 -1.53 2.07
C THR A 42 6.83 -0.45 2.96
N LEU A 43 5.63 -0.68 3.50
CA LEU A 43 4.97 0.24 4.42
C LEU A 43 5.71 0.39 5.75
N GLN A 44 6.26 -0.69 6.31
CA GLN A 44 7.07 -0.61 7.53
C GLN A 44 8.32 0.27 7.33
N ARG A 45 9.00 0.14 6.19
CA ARG A 45 10.13 1.01 5.83
C ARG A 45 9.70 2.46 5.67
N PHE A 46 8.57 2.69 4.98
CA PHE A 46 8.10 4.03 4.65
C PHE A 46 7.59 4.80 5.88
N ILE A 47 6.78 4.17 6.73
CA ILE A 47 6.14 4.84 7.88
C ILE A 47 7.14 5.03 9.02
N GLY A 48 8.11 4.13 9.17
CA GLY A 48 9.19 4.29 10.15
C GLY A 48 8.77 4.17 11.61
N ILE A 49 7.56 3.67 11.90
CA ILE A 49 7.11 3.31 13.25
C ILE A 49 6.86 1.80 13.32
N GLU A 50 6.94 1.26 14.52
CA GLU A 50 6.63 -0.15 14.76
C GLU A 50 5.17 -0.44 14.42
N GLY A 51 4.96 -1.43 13.55
CA GLY A 51 3.65 -1.91 13.14
C GLY A 51 3.44 -3.36 13.55
N THR A 52 2.24 -3.70 14.00
CA THR A 52 1.88 -5.09 14.31
C THR A 52 1.55 -5.83 13.02
N VAL A 53 2.37 -6.82 12.66
CA VAL A 53 2.13 -7.69 11.50
C VAL A 53 1.23 -8.86 11.91
N ILE A 54 0.22 -9.14 11.10
CA ILE A 54 -0.73 -10.24 11.29
C ILE A 54 -0.68 -11.10 10.04
N GLU A 55 -0.27 -12.35 10.17
CA GLU A 55 -0.04 -13.28 9.05
C GLU A 55 -0.89 -14.56 9.21
N PRO A 56 -2.16 -14.58 8.75
CA PRO A 56 -3.03 -15.76 8.85
C PRO A 56 -2.60 -16.96 8.02
N ALA A 57 -1.78 -16.75 6.98
CA ALA A 57 -1.20 -17.81 6.15
C ALA A 57 0.16 -17.33 5.60
N PRO A 58 1.07 -18.23 5.19
CA PRO A 58 2.39 -17.84 4.72
C PRO A 58 2.34 -16.78 3.61
N ARG A 59 2.98 -15.64 3.86
CA ARG A 59 3.07 -14.45 3.00
C ARG A 59 1.77 -13.65 2.83
N ARG A 60 0.66 -14.09 3.43
CA ARG A 60 -0.61 -13.35 3.54
C ARG A 60 -0.57 -12.48 4.77
N ALA A 61 -0.23 -11.21 4.62
CA ALA A 61 0.03 -10.36 5.78
C ALA A 61 -0.75 -9.04 5.73
N SER A 62 -1.28 -8.66 6.88
CA SER A 62 -1.72 -7.29 7.19
C SER A 62 -0.73 -6.63 8.14
N VAL A 63 -0.73 -5.29 8.17
CA VAL A 63 0.02 -4.53 9.15
C VAL A 63 -0.84 -3.43 9.74
N VAL A 64 -0.78 -3.28 11.06
CA VAL A 64 -1.49 -2.24 11.80
C VAL A 64 -0.48 -1.27 12.39
N PHE A 65 -0.55 -0.03 11.94
CA PHE A 65 0.21 1.08 12.50
C PHE A 65 -0.69 1.89 13.44
N ARG A 66 -0.13 2.34 14.57
CA ARG A 66 -0.85 3.15 15.55
C ARG A 66 -0.12 4.46 15.78
N VAL A 67 -0.80 5.57 15.52
CA VAL A 67 -0.34 6.91 15.85
C VAL A 67 -1.18 7.45 17.00
N GLN A 68 -0.52 7.83 18.10
CA GLN A 68 -1.21 8.38 19.26
C GLN A 68 -1.71 9.80 18.96
N GLY A 69 -3.01 10.03 19.17
CA GLY A 69 -3.61 11.36 19.04
C GLY A 69 -3.18 12.30 20.18
N THR A 70 -3.26 13.61 19.93
CA THR A 70 -2.83 14.64 20.88
C THR A 70 -3.90 15.06 21.90
N VAL A 71 -5.16 14.63 21.71
CA VAL A 71 -6.29 14.96 22.60
C VAL A 71 -6.64 13.73 23.43
N PRO A 72 -6.40 13.75 24.75
CA PRO A 72 -6.79 12.64 25.63
C PRO A 72 -8.30 12.37 25.55
N GLY A 73 -8.68 11.10 25.43
CA GLY A 73 -10.08 10.67 25.40
C GLY A 73 -10.82 10.87 24.07
N ALA A 74 -10.16 11.39 23.02
CA ALA A 74 -10.77 11.46 21.69
C ALA A 74 -11.03 10.05 21.10
N PRO A 75 -12.10 9.86 20.32
CA PRO A 75 -12.34 8.60 19.61
C PRO A 75 -11.20 8.20 18.67
N THR A 76 -11.03 6.90 18.45
CA THR A 76 -10.08 6.37 17.46
C THR A 76 -10.71 6.33 16.07
N VAL A 77 -9.97 6.80 15.05
CA VAL A 77 -10.31 6.60 13.64
C VAL A 77 -9.47 5.44 13.10
N LEU A 78 -10.12 4.51 12.40
CA LEU A 78 -9.46 3.37 11.76
C LEU A 78 -9.56 3.53 10.23
N LEU A 79 -8.42 3.50 9.55
CA LEU A 79 -8.32 3.46 8.10
C LEU A 79 -7.92 2.04 7.68
N ILE A 80 -8.66 1.43 6.75
CA ILE A 80 -8.51 0.02 6.37
C ILE A 80 -8.40 -0.11 4.84
N PRO A 81 -7.27 0.25 4.22
CA PRO A 81 -7.01 -0.10 2.84
C PRO A 81 -6.63 -1.59 2.72
N HIS A 82 -6.86 -2.18 1.55
CA HIS A 82 -6.32 -3.49 1.20
C HIS A 82 -5.00 -3.35 0.43
N LEU A 83 -4.16 -4.40 0.45
CA LEU A 83 -2.81 -4.39 -0.13
C LEU A 83 -2.67 -5.28 -1.37
N ASP A 84 -3.67 -6.12 -1.61
CA ASP A 84 -3.69 -7.00 -2.77
C ASP A 84 -4.31 -6.32 -3.97
N VAL A 85 -4.06 -6.92 -5.13
CA VAL A 85 -4.65 -6.48 -6.38
C VAL A 85 -5.15 -7.68 -7.17
N VAL A 86 -6.16 -7.45 -8.00
CA VAL A 86 -6.65 -8.49 -8.91
C VAL A 86 -5.65 -8.77 -10.05
N PRO A 87 -5.71 -9.95 -10.69
CA PRO A 87 -4.90 -10.25 -11.86
C PRO A 87 -5.07 -9.22 -12.98
N ALA A 88 -4.04 -9.10 -13.82
CA ALA A 88 -4.05 -8.25 -14.99
C ALA A 88 -3.48 -9.04 -16.18
N ASP A 89 -4.15 -8.95 -17.34
CA ASP A 89 -3.64 -9.45 -18.61
C ASP A 89 -2.73 -8.38 -19.24
N PRO A 90 -1.40 -8.59 -19.34
CA PRO A 90 -0.50 -7.57 -19.88
C PRO A 90 -0.80 -7.16 -21.32
N SER A 91 -1.44 -8.02 -22.12
CA SER A 91 -1.77 -7.71 -23.52
C SER A 91 -2.84 -6.63 -23.66
N ALA A 92 -3.65 -6.43 -22.63
CA ALA A 92 -4.68 -5.40 -22.57
C ALA A 92 -4.18 -4.06 -22.02
N TRP A 93 -2.88 -3.93 -21.72
CA TRP A 93 -2.31 -2.74 -21.10
C TRP A 93 -1.34 -2.01 -22.02
N ARG A 94 -1.37 -0.68 -21.96
CA ARG A 94 -0.40 0.19 -22.65
C ARG A 94 1.00 0.10 -22.06
N PHE A 95 1.11 -0.13 -20.75
CA PHE A 95 2.34 -0.30 -20.00
C PHE A 95 2.23 -1.57 -19.16
N ASP A 96 3.36 -2.12 -18.70
CA ASP A 96 3.32 -3.25 -17.76
C ASP A 96 2.39 -2.92 -16.57
N PRO A 97 1.34 -3.72 -16.30
CA PRO A 97 0.42 -3.47 -15.18
C PRO A 97 1.12 -3.40 -13.83
N PHE A 98 2.29 -4.02 -13.67
CA PHE A 98 3.06 -3.98 -12.43
C PHE A 98 4.32 -3.13 -12.54
N GLY A 99 4.48 -2.35 -13.62
CA GLY A 99 5.65 -1.49 -13.82
C GLY A 99 5.63 -0.19 -13.00
N GLY A 100 4.44 0.29 -12.61
CA GLY A 100 4.28 1.59 -11.92
C GLY A 100 4.74 2.77 -12.78
N VAL A 101 4.46 2.74 -14.09
CA VAL A 101 4.98 3.71 -15.06
C VAL A 101 4.38 5.09 -14.84
N ARG A 102 5.22 6.12 -14.79
CA ARG A 102 4.77 7.52 -14.78
C ARG A 102 4.77 8.06 -16.20
N ALA A 103 3.60 8.34 -16.75
CA ALA A 103 3.45 8.84 -18.12
C ALA A 103 2.20 9.70 -18.26
N ASP A 104 2.29 10.73 -19.09
CA ASP A 104 1.18 11.65 -19.42
C ASP A 104 0.52 12.33 -18.19
N GLY A 105 1.29 12.51 -17.11
CA GLY A 105 0.80 13.09 -15.85
C GLY A 105 0.11 12.09 -14.91
N PHE A 106 0.15 10.79 -15.21
CA PHE A 106 -0.48 9.72 -14.42
C PHE A 106 0.52 8.66 -13.97
N VAL A 107 0.18 7.93 -12.90
CA VAL A 107 0.80 6.65 -12.56
C VAL A 107 -0.05 5.53 -13.16
N TRP A 108 0.55 4.72 -14.01
CA TRP A 108 -0.06 3.56 -14.65
C TRP A 108 0.35 2.30 -13.90
N GLY A 109 -0.64 1.58 -13.40
CA GLY A 109 -0.43 0.26 -12.82
C GLY A 109 -1.68 -0.30 -12.14
N ARG A 110 -1.75 -1.63 -12.07
CA ARG A 110 -2.76 -2.35 -11.31
C ARG A 110 -2.57 -2.01 -9.82
N GLY A 111 -3.63 -1.51 -9.20
CA GLY A 111 -3.61 -1.04 -7.82
C GLY A 111 -3.57 0.48 -7.68
N ALA A 112 -3.24 1.23 -8.75
CA ALA A 112 -3.13 2.70 -8.70
C ALA A 112 -4.42 3.41 -8.25
N VAL A 113 -5.58 2.81 -8.51
CA VAL A 113 -6.90 3.32 -8.10
C VAL A 113 -7.53 2.47 -7.01
N ASP A 114 -7.33 1.15 -7.05
CA ASP A 114 -7.97 0.20 -6.12
C ASP A 114 -6.91 -0.73 -5.49
N MET A 115 -6.45 -0.46 -4.27
CA MET A 115 -6.57 0.82 -3.56
C MET A 115 -5.24 1.26 -2.92
N LEU A 116 -4.15 1.18 -3.68
CA LEU A 116 -2.79 1.42 -3.17
C LEU A 116 -2.40 2.91 -3.01
N ASN A 117 -3.25 3.84 -3.45
CA ASN A 117 -3.00 5.30 -3.44
C ASN A 117 -3.62 6.02 -2.24
#